data_AF-A0A1H6VHA6-F1
#
_entry.id   AF-A0A1H6VHA6-F1
#
_cell.length_a   1.000
_cell.length_b   1.000
_cell.length_c   1.000
_cell.angle_alpha   90.00
_cell.angle_beta   90.00
_cell.angle_gamma   90.00
#
_symmetry.space_group_name_H-M   'P 1'
#
loop_
_entity.id
_entity.type
_entity.pdbx_description
1 polymer ?
#
loop_
_entity_poly.entity_id
_entity_poly.type
_entity_poly.pdbx_seq_one_letter_code
_entity_poly.pdbx_strand_id
1 'polypeptide(L)'
;MGKPSNKRYKVVRQFARRNDLTFVLPERVYNELTMDNSDSQQLPVDKAIEEGWTAVAPPLEFSQPSVSRAMDGVQRYIANADDRPADEVERADAALAALAAQHLSAGTATSVYIYTTDIAAGEGAETVLATEGYGDSITFINGFQFIEDLLPDDR
;
A
#
# COMPACT_ATOMS: atom_id res chain seq x y z
N MET A 1 -2.00 7.24 -9.84
CA MET A 1 -1.87 6.57 -11.16
C MET A 1 -2.81 7.10 -12.24
N GLY A 2 -4.05 7.47 -11.92
CA GLY A 2 -5.02 8.02 -12.89
C GLY A 2 -5.70 6.93 -13.74
N LYS A 3 -6.48 7.36 -14.75
CA LYS A 3 -7.21 6.46 -15.66
C LYS A 3 -6.27 5.48 -16.39
N PRO A 4 -6.75 4.30 -16.85
CA PRO A 4 -5.91 3.32 -17.56
C PRO A 4 -5.18 3.84 -18.81
N SER A 5 -5.68 4.92 -19.42
CA SER A 5 -5.03 5.59 -20.55
C SER A 5 -3.79 6.41 -20.16
N ASN A 6 -3.62 6.75 -18.87
CA ASN A 6 -2.54 7.58 -18.34
C ASN A 6 -1.17 6.89 -18.47
N LYS A 7 -0.12 7.65 -18.84
CA LYS A 7 1.26 7.16 -18.95
C LYS A 7 1.72 6.48 -17.66
N ARG A 8 1.41 7.06 -16.49
CA ARG A 8 1.75 6.53 -15.15
C ARG A 8 1.14 5.14 -14.90
N TYR A 9 -0.15 4.95 -15.23
CA TYR A 9 -0.81 3.64 -15.11
C TYR A 9 -0.13 2.59 -15.99
N LYS A 10 0.15 2.94 -17.25
CA LYS A 10 0.75 2.01 -18.22
C LYS A 10 2.15 1.55 -17.82
N VAL A 11 2.98 2.45 -17.29
CA VAL A 11 4.35 2.09 -16.89
C VAL A 11 4.35 1.19 -15.64
N VAL A 12 3.47 1.44 -14.67
CA VAL A 12 3.31 0.56 -13.48
C VAL A 12 2.80 -0.83 -13.90
N ARG A 13 1.76 -0.88 -14.75
CA ARG A 13 1.27 -2.14 -15.33
C ARG A 13 2.37 -2.91 -16.06
N GLN A 14 3.18 -2.21 -16.85
CA GLN A 14 4.27 -2.82 -17.59
C GLN A 14 5.36 -3.33 -16.66
N PHE A 15 5.69 -2.59 -15.60
CA PHE A 15 6.61 -3.03 -14.56
C PHE A 15 6.10 -4.30 -13.88
N ALA A 16 4.84 -4.34 -13.45
CA ALA A 16 4.24 -5.51 -12.81
C ALA A 16 4.32 -6.75 -13.71
N ARG A 17 3.90 -6.62 -14.97
CA ARG A 17 3.93 -7.72 -15.95
C ARG A 17 5.35 -8.19 -16.30
N ARG A 18 6.31 -7.28 -16.41
CA ARG A 18 7.70 -7.64 -16.75
C ARG A 18 8.39 -8.41 -15.63
N ASN A 19 8.00 -8.14 -14.38
CA ASN A 19 8.60 -8.75 -13.20
C ASN A 19 7.73 -9.85 -12.58
N ASP A 20 6.61 -10.21 -13.23
CA ASP A 20 5.64 -11.18 -12.72
C ASP A 20 5.16 -10.86 -11.28
N LEU A 21 4.87 -9.58 -11.04
CA LEU A 21 4.45 -9.06 -9.75
C LEU A 21 2.95 -8.78 -9.71
N THR A 22 2.36 -9.05 -8.54
CA THR A 22 1.00 -8.66 -8.20
C THR A 22 1.03 -7.72 -7.01
N PHE A 23 0.57 -6.48 -7.19
CA PHE A 23 0.38 -5.57 -6.06
C PHE A 23 -0.83 -6.00 -5.25
N VAL A 24 -0.69 -6.05 -3.92
CA VAL A 24 -1.76 -6.48 -3.03
C VAL A 24 -2.27 -5.28 -2.24
N LEU A 25 -3.58 -5.03 -2.30
CA LEU A 25 -4.24 -3.92 -1.62
C LEU A 25 -4.98 -4.43 -0.38
N PRO A 26 -4.85 -3.76 0.78
CA PRO A 26 -5.80 -3.96 1.86
C PRO A 26 -7.22 -3.60 1.40
N GLU A 27 -8.23 -4.33 1.89
CA GLU A 27 -9.64 -4.08 1.56
C GLU A 27 -10.04 -2.62 1.82
N ARG A 28 -9.53 -2.01 2.91
CA ARG A 28 -9.77 -0.60 3.24
C ARG A 28 -9.29 0.36 2.14
N VAL A 29 -8.10 0.12 1.58
CA VAL A 29 -7.54 0.94 0.49
C VAL A 29 -8.35 0.77 -0.78
N TYR A 30 -8.75 -0.46 -1.11
CA TYR A 30 -9.63 -0.70 -2.26
C TYR A 30 -10.98 0.02 -2.11
N ASN A 31 -11.59 -0.05 -0.93
CA ASN A 31 -12.85 0.63 -0.64
C ASN A 31 -12.72 2.14 -0.80
N GLU A 32 -11.65 2.76 -0.32
CA GLU A 32 -11.42 4.20 -0.51
C GLU A 32 -11.27 4.57 -1.99
N LEU A 33 -10.48 3.82 -2.75
CA LEU A 33 -10.28 4.05 -4.18
C LEU A 33 -11.59 3.93 -5.00
N THR A 34 -12.56 3.17 -4.49
CA THR A 34 -13.84 2.92 -5.17
C THR A 34 -14.99 3.82 -4.68
N MET A 35 -14.97 4.27 -3.41
CA MET A 35 -16.00 5.14 -2.83
C MET A 35 -16.07 6.51 -3.52
N ASP A 36 -14.94 7.09 -3.92
CA ASP A 36 -14.89 8.43 -4.51
C ASP A 36 -15.31 8.50 -5.98
N ASN A 37 -15.61 7.36 -6.63
CA ASN A 37 -15.71 7.28 -8.08
C ASN A 37 -16.95 6.50 -8.59
N SER A 38 -18.11 6.72 -7.95
CA SER A 38 -19.38 6.06 -8.28
C SER A 38 -19.83 6.19 -9.75
N ASP A 39 -19.34 7.21 -10.47
CA ASP A 39 -19.79 7.56 -11.81
C ASP A 39 -18.93 6.97 -12.95
N SER A 40 -17.82 6.30 -12.63
CA SER A 40 -16.94 5.69 -13.64
C SER A 40 -17.31 4.25 -13.95
N GLN A 41 -17.59 3.97 -15.22
CA GLN A 41 -17.98 2.65 -15.71
C GLN A 41 -16.91 1.54 -15.51
N GLN A 42 -15.65 1.90 -15.30
CA GLN A 42 -14.58 0.99 -14.88
C GLN A 42 -13.47 1.76 -14.17
N LEU A 43 -13.25 1.48 -12.89
CA LEU A 43 -12.20 2.13 -12.10
C LEU A 43 -10.82 1.63 -12.52
N PRO A 44 -9.77 2.47 -12.39
CA PRO A 44 -8.40 2.03 -12.69
C PRO A 44 -7.98 0.81 -11.86
N VAL A 45 -8.42 0.73 -10.60
CA VAL A 45 -8.12 -0.38 -9.70
C VAL A 45 -8.84 -1.67 -10.12
N ASP A 46 -10.12 -1.59 -10.51
CA ASP A 46 -10.88 -2.74 -11.03
C ASP A 46 -10.24 -3.27 -12.31
N LYS A 47 -9.78 -2.38 -13.19
CA LYS A 47 -9.06 -2.76 -14.40
C LYS A 47 -7.75 -3.47 -14.07
N ALA A 48 -7.02 -3.01 -13.05
CA ALA A 48 -5.76 -3.62 -12.64
C ALA A 48 -5.97 -5.04 -12.07
N ILE A 49 -7.07 -5.23 -11.35
CA ILE A 49 -7.51 -6.53 -10.83
C ILE A 49 -7.94 -7.45 -11.96
N GLU A 50 -8.78 -6.99 -12.90
CA GLU A 50 -9.20 -7.75 -14.09
C GLU A 50 -8.00 -8.20 -14.91
N GLU A 51 -6.99 -7.34 -15.05
CA GLU A 51 -5.76 -7.63 -15.78
C GLU A 51 -4.73 -8.45 -15.01
N GLY A 52 -5.02 -8.79 -13.74
CA GLY A 52 -4.26 -9.74 -12.92
C GLY A 52 -2.97 -9.22 -12.30
N TRP A 53 -2.68 -7.91 -12.37
CA TRP A 53 -1.45 -7.34 -11.78
C TRP A 53 -1.70 -6.59 -10.47
N THR A 54 -2.94 -6.62 -9.98
CA THR A 54 -3.33 -6.16 -8.65
C THR A 54 -4.34 -7.15 -8.08
N ALA A 55 -4.36 -7.30 -6.75
CA ALA A 55 -5.37 -8.08 -6.03
C ALA A 55 -5.75 -7.40 -4.72
N VAL A 56 -6.96 -7.67 -4.24
CA VAL A 56 -7.37 -7.27 -2.89
C VAL A 56 -7.05 -8.41 -1.93
N ALA A 57 -6.36 -8.11 -0.83
CA ALA A 57 -6.06 -9.08 0.21
C ALA A 57 -7.34 -9.57 0.91
N PRO A 58 -7.30 -10.78 1.50
CA PRO A 58 -8.28 -11.16 2.52
C PRO A 58 -8.35 -10.13 3.66
N PRO A 59 -9.44 -10.11 4.44
CA PRO A 59 -9.57 -9.24 5.60
C PRO A 59 -8.40 -9.37 6.57
N LEU A 60 -8.10 -8.26 7.27
CA LEU A 60 -7.06 -8.24 8.29
C LEU A 60 -7.48 -9.08 9.51
N GLU A 61 -6.59 -9.95 9.95
CA GLU A 61 -6.74 -10.84 11.09
C GLU A 61 -6.34 -10.11 12.38
N PHE A 62 -7.23 -9.24 12.88
CA PHE A 62 -7.01 -8.47 14.12
C PHE A 62 -6.87 -9.32 15.39
N SER A 63 -7.14 -10.63 15.29
CA SER A 63 -6.81 -11.61 16.34
C SER A 63 -5.30 -11.80 16.49
N GLN A 64 -4.50 -11.48 15.48
CA GLN A 64 -3.04 -11.47 15.52
C GLN A 64 -2.53 -10.16 16.14
N PRO A 65 -1.83 -10.19 17.29
CA PRO A 65 -1.41 -8.97 17.97
C PRO A 65 -0.50 -8.06 17.13
N SER A 66 0.34 -8.63 16.26
CA SER A 66 1.22 -7.89 15.34
C SER A 66 0.43 -7.04 14.34
N VAL A 67 -0.69 -7.55 13.83
CA VAL A 67 -1.57 -6.84 12.88
C VAL A 67 -2.18 -5.59 13.55
N SER A 68 -2.74 -5.76 14.74
CA SER A 68 -3.35 -4.68 15.51
C SER A 68 -2.30 -3.63 15.94
N ARG A 69 -1.14 -4.07 16.45
CA ARG A 69 -0.06 -3.14 16.84
C ARG A 69 0.52 -2.38 15.66
N ALA A 70 0.68 -3.03 14.51
CA ALA A 70 1.12 -2.35 13.29
C ALA A 70 0.13 -1.27 12.86
N MET A 71 -1.16 -1.59 12.83
CA MET A 71 -2.19 -0.62 12.47
C MET A 71 -2.22 0.58 13.43
N ASP A 72 -2.33 0.33 14.74
CA ASP A 72 -2.40 1.39 15.75
C ASP A 72 -1.10 2.19 15.84
N GLY A 73 0.05 1.53 15.63
CA GLY A 73 1.37 2.15 15.64
C GLY A 73 1.53 3.13 14.50
N VAL A 74 1.20 2.72 13.27
CA VAL A 74 1.30 3.59 12.09
C VAL A 74 0.29 4.72 12.14
N GLN A 75 -0.94 4.45 12.57
CA GLN A 75 -1.95 5.50 12.75
C GLN A 75 -1.47 6.59 13.72
N ARG A 76 -0.81 6.20 14.82
CA ARG A 76 -0.21 7.14 15.76
C ARG A 76 1.00 7.87 15.17
N TYR A 77 1.82 7.17 14.38
CA TYR A 77 2.98 7.77 13.72
C TYR A 77 2.55 8.91 12.78
N ILE A 78 1.57 8.65 11.90
CA ILE A 78 1.04 9.65 10.96
C ILE A 78 0.45 10.83 11.72
N ALA A 79 -0.37 10.58 12.75
CA ALA A 79 -0.96 11.66 13.56
C ALA A 79 0.09 12.57 14.20
N ASN A 80 1.17 11.99 14.71
CA ASN A 80 2.27 12.75 15.29
C ASN A 80 3.05 13.53 14.22
N ALA A 81 3.22 12.97 13.03
CA ALA A 81 3.91 13.64 11.92
C ALA A 81 3.10 14.83 11.39
N ASP A 82 1.78 14.70 11.36
CA ASP A 82 0.84 15.69 10.82
C ASP A 82 0.31 16.69 11.87
N ASP A 83 0.71 16.53 13.15
CA ASP A 83 0.21 17.30 14.30
C ASP A 83 -1.34 17.31 14.38
N ARG A 84 -1.96 16.14 14.14
CA ARG A 84 -3.41 15.93 14.19
C ARG A 84 -3.81 14.74 15.06
N PRO A 85 -5.05 14.67 15.56
CA PRO A 85 -5.51 13.54 16.36
C PRO A 85 -5.46 12.20 15.58
N ALA A 86 -5.05 11.12 16.24
CA ALA A 86 -4.93 9.81 15.61
C ALA A 86 -6.26 9.26 15.08
N ASP A 87 -7.38 9.59 15.71
CA ASP A 87 -8.71 9.18 15.26
C ASP A 87 -9.17 9.91 13.98
N GLU A 88 -8.51 10.99 13.60
CA GLU A 88 -8.73 11.67 12.32
C GLU A 88 -7.86 11.13 11.19
N VAL A 89 -6.82 10.35 11.51
CA VAL A 89 -5.94 9.72 10.51
C VAL A 89 -6.69 8.62 9.76
N GLU A 90 -6.56 8.64 8.45
CA GLU A 90 -7.15 7.70 7.52
C GLU A 90 -6.64 6.28 7.80
N ARG A 91 -7.57 5.36 8.10
CA ARG A 91 -7.24 3.97 8.45
C ARG A 91 -6.72 3.15 7.26
N ALA A 92 -6.88 3.64 6.03
CA ALA A 92 -6.44 2.94 4.83
C ALA A 92 -4.91 2.91 4.75
N ASP A 93 -4.24 4.02 5.09
CA ASP A 93 -2.78 4.11 5.07
C ASP A 93 -2.13 3.15 6.08
N ALA A 94 -2.63 3.16 7.32
CA ALA A 94 -2.18 2.23 8.36
C ALA A 94 -2.48 0.75 8.03
N ALA A 95 -3.48 0.47 7.17
CA ALA A 95 -3.82 -0.89 6.78
C ALA A 95 -2.73 -1.55 5.91
N LEU A 96 -1.89 -0.77 5.21
CA LEU A 96 -0.74 -1.29 4.46
C LEU A 96 0.25 -1.99 5.39
N ALA A 97 0.59 -1.35 6.52
CA ALA A 97 1.50 -1.92 7.51
C ALA A 97 0.89 -3.12 8.23
N ALA A 98 -0.40 -3.07 8.54
CA ALA A 98 -1.13 -4.18 9.14
C ALA A 98 -1.13 -5.43 8.24
N LEU A 99 -1.32 -5.23 6.93
CA LEU A 99 -1.26 -6.32 5.94
C LEU A 99 0.16 -6.90 5.82
N ALA A 100 1.19 -6.04 5.82
CA ALA A 100 2.58 -6.49 5.83
C ALA A 100 2.89 -7.34 7.08
N ALA A 101 2.50 -6.86 8.27
CA ALA A 101 2.63 -7.60 9.52
C ALA A 101 1.95 -8.97 9.46
N GLN A 102 0.74 -9.05 8.90
CA GLN A 102 0.01 -10.31 8.73
C GLN A 102 0.80 -11.30 7.88
N HIS A 103 1.30 -10.87 6.72
CA HIS A 103 2.02 -11.76 5.82
C HIS A 103 3.33 -12.29 6.40
N LEU A 104 4.06 -11.42 7.11
CA LEU A 104 5.31 -11.77 7.78
C LEU A 104 5.07 -12.68 8.98
N SER A 105 4.10 -12.35 9.82
CA SER A 105 3.70 -13.15 11.00
C SER A 105 3.23 -14.56 10.62
N ALA A 106 2.48 -14.68 9.51
CA ALA A 106 2.02 -15.96 8.98
C ALA A 106 3.11 -16.74 8.22
N GLY A 107 4.29 -16.16 7.99
CA GLY A 107 5.36 -16.77 7.20
C GLY A 107 5.02 -16.93 5.71
N THR A 108 3.99 -16.23 5.23
CA THR A 108 3.57 -16.24 3.81
C THR A 108 4.43 -15.32 2.94
N ALA A 109 5.21 -14.43 3.57
CA ALA A 109 6.23 -13.62 2.94
C ALA A 109 7.46 -13.55 3.87
N THR A 110 8.65 -13.42 3.29
CA THR A 110 9.90 -13.16 4.03
C THR A 110 10.34 -11.70 3.94
N SER A 111 9.87 -11.00 2.91
CA SER A 111 10.12 -9.57 2.68
C SER A 111 8.88 -8.93 2.04
N VAL A 112 8.59 -7.68 2.40
CA VAL A 112 7.45 -6.92 1.88
C VAL A 112 7.90 -5.53 1.44
N TYR A 113 7.43 -5.11 0.28
CA TYR A 113 7.63 -3.76 -0.25
C TYR A 113 6.32 -3.00 -0.13
N ILE A 114 6.33 -1.88 0.59
CA ILE A 114 5.14 -1.03 0.79
C ILE A 114 5.24 0.15 -0.16
N TYR A 115 4.31 0.24 -1.10
CA TYR A 115 4.24 1.35 -2.05
C TYR A 115 3.14 2.31 -1.61
N THR A 116 3.51 3.52 -1.23
CA THR A 116 2.55 4.61 -0.93
C THR A 116 3.13 5.95 -1.33
N THR A 117 2.24 6.91 -1.65
CA THR A 117 2.63 8.30 -1.89
C THR A 117 2.68 9.13 -0.62
N ASP A 118 2.07 8.65 0.47
CA ASP A 118 2.16 9.26 1.79
C ASP A 118 3.47 8.82 2.46
N ILE A 119 4.38 9.78 2.65
CA ILE A 119 5.68 9.55 3.25
C ILE A 119 5.55 9.19 4.73
N ALA A 120 4.65 9.85 5.48
CA ALA A 120 4.46 9.55 6.90
C ALA A 120 3.91 8.14 7.11
N ALA A 121 3.01 7.69 6.23
CA ALA A 121 2.54 6.30 6.24
C ALA A 121 3.65 5.29 5.93
N GLY A 122 4.48 5.57 4.93
CA GLY A 122 5.60 4.73 4.53
C GLY A 122 6.68 4.60 5.62
N GLU A 123 7.18 5.73 6.12
CA GLU A 123 8.17 5.78 7.19
C GLU A 123 7.62 5.22 8.51
N GLY A 124 6.34 5.48 8.79
CA GLY A 124 5.64 4.92 9.93
C GLY A 124 5.58 3.40 9.84
N ALA A 125 5.29 2.84 8.67
CA ALA A 125 5.28 1.38 8.46
C ALA A 125 6.65 0.76 8.71
N GLU A 126 7.74 1.31 8.15
CA GLU A 126 9.10 0.82 8.41
C GLU A 126 9.45 0.91 9.89
N THR A 127 9.19 2.05 10.53
CA THR A 127 9.51 2.29 11.94
C THR A 127 8.77 1.31 12.84
N VAL A 128 7.45 1.18 12.67
CA VAL A 128 6.61 0.34 13.53
C VAL A 128 6.91 -1.14 13.31
N LEU A 129 7.03 -1.58 12.06
CA LEU A 129 7.34 -2.98 11.76
C LEU A 129 8.75 -3.37 12.20
N ALA A 130 9.71 -2.45 12.19
CA ALA A 130 11.02 -2.66 12.79
C ALA A 130 10.92 -2.93 14.30
N THR A 131 10.06 -2.21 15.04
CA THR A 131 9.84 -2.47 16.47
C THR A 131 9.16 -3.81 16.75
N GLU A 132 8.42 -4.34 15.79
CA GLU A 132 7.83 -5.70 15.84
C GLU A 132 8.82 -6.80 15.42
N GLY A 133 10.07 -6.45 15.09
CA GLY A 133 11.13 -7.39 14.71
C GLY A 133 11.25 -7.66 13.21
N TYR A 134 10.58 -6.88 12.36
CA TYR A 134 10.55 -7.06 10.91
C TYR A 134 11.39 -6.05 10.12
N GLY A 135 12.32 -5.34 10.77
CA GLY A 135 13.08 -4.24 10.16
C GLY A 135 13.83 -4.65 8.88
N ASP A 136 14.45 -5.82 8.88
CA ASP A 136 15.18 -6.35 7.72
C ASP A 136 14.26 -6.93 6.62
N SER A 137 12.95 -7.03 6.90
CA SER A 137 11.94 -7.63 6.04
C SER A 137 11.03 -6.61 5.38
N ILE A 138 11.16 -5.32 5.67
CA ILE A 138 10.30 -4.26 5.11
C ILE A 138 11.13 -3.27 4.31
N THR A 139 10.56 -2.80 3.19
CA THR A 139 11.09 -1.66 2.46
C THR A 139 9.94 -0.76 2.02
N PHE A 140 9.96 0.49 2.43
CA PHE A 140 9.09 1.53 1.92
C PHE A 140 9.61 2.02 0.56
N ILE A 141 8.71 2.07 -0.42
CA ILE A 141 8.96 2.66 -1.73
C ILE A 141 8.01 3.86 -1.91
N ASN A 142 8.59 5.05 -2.04
CA ASN A 142 7.82 6.24 -2.37
C ASN A 142 7.18 6.07 -3.76
N GLY A 143 5.85 6.05 -3.81
CA GLY A 143 5.07 5.80 -5.02
C GLY A 143 5.24 6.87 -6.10
N PHE A 144 5.53 8.12 -5.74
CA PHE A 144 5.84 9.16 -6.73
C PHE A 144 7.20 8.90 -7.39
N GLN A 145 8.24 8.69 -6.59
CA GLN A 145 9.58 8.39 -7.09
C GLN A 145 9.58 7.12 -7.94
N PHE A 146 8.92 6.06 -7.47
CA PHE A 146 8.79 4.81 -8.22
C PHE A 146 8.17 5.03 -9.60
N ILE A 147 7.09 5.81 -9.69
CA ILE A 147 6.46 6.10 -10.98
C ILE A 147 7.40 6.94 -11.86
N GLU A 148 8.11 7.91 -11.30
CA GLU A 148 9.07 8.73 -12.03
C GLU A 148 10.23 7.90 -12.60
N ASP A 149 10.78 6.97 -11.83
CA ASP A 149 11.85 6.06 -12.25
C ASP A 149 11.43 5.13 -13.39
N LEU A 150 10.13 4.84 -13.51
CA LEU A 150 9.58 4.02 -14.59
C LEU A 150 9.26 4.83 -15.86
N LEU A 151 9.14 6.15 -15.76
CA LEU A 151 8.91 6.98 -16.92
C LEU A 151 10.22 7.10 -17.71
N PRO A 152 10.20 6.88 -19.04
CA PRO A 152 11.39 7.13 -19.84
C PRO A 152 11.76 8.61 -19.72
N ASP A 153 13.06 8.90 -19.56
CA ASP A 153 13.60 10.24 -19.76
C ASP A 153 13.09 10.73 -21.12
N ASP A 154 12.36 11.85 -21.16
CA ASP A 154 12.02 12.52 -22.41
C ASP A 154 13.33 13.14 -22.96
N ARG A 155 14.17 12.32 -23.62
CA ARG A 155 15.35 12.72 -24.40
C ARG A 155 15.06 12.71 -25.89
#